data_AF-A0A166I501-F1
#
_entry.id   AF-A0A166I501-F1
#
_cell.length_a   1.000
_cell.length_b   1.000
_cell.length_c   1.000
_cell.angle_alpha   90.00
_cell.angle_beta   90.00
_cell.angle_gamma   90.00
#
_symmetry.space_group_name_H-M   'P 1'
#
loop_
_entity.id
_entity.type
_entity.pdbx_description
1 polymer ?
#
loop_
_entity_poly.entity_id
_entity_poly.type
_entity_poly.pdbx_seq_one_letter_code
_entity_poly.pdbx_strand_id
1 'polypeptide(L)'
;EFAALTSFLAAHEQHALPAETELEVPLDPELILDFDPSAPHALEELAQVQLDVWQQNPIVVFGKVCGFSLQPATRRLREALAEIDLRVDATIIELDTREDGAIIENALRRLVPESSAEIPVLFLNGQ
;
A
#
# COMPACT_ATOMS: atom_id res chain seq x y z
N GLU A 1 1.82 -0.89 10.77
CA GLU A 1 2.18 0.19 9.82
C GLU A 1 1.66 -0.10 8.41
N PHE A 2 2.12 -1.16 7.74
CA PHE A 2 1.73 -1.45 6.36
C PHE A 2 0.21 -1.57 6.13
N ALA A 3 -0.51 -2.29 6.98
CA ALA A 3 -1.98 -2.38 6.87
C ALA A 3 -2.68 -1.02 6.98
N ALA A 4 -2.19 -0.12 7.85
CA ALA A 4 -2.74 1.21 7.98
C ALA A 4 -2.44 2.06 6.73
N LEU A 5 -1.22 1.98 6.19
CA LEU A 5 -0.86 2.62 4.92
C LEU A 5 -1.73 2.10 3.77
N THR A 6 -1.93 0.79 3.65
CA THR A 6 -2.80 0.19 2.64
C THR A 6 -4.25 0.63 2.83
N SER A 7 -4.76 0.67 4.07
CA SER A 7 -6.10 1.20 4.39
C SER A 7 -6.26 2.62 3.87
N PHE A 8 -5.32 3.50 4.22
CA PHE A 8 -5.31 4.90 3.85
C PHE A 8 -5.32 5.07 2.31
N LEU A 9 -4.45 4.34 1.61
CA LEU A 9 -4.33 4.42 0.15
C LEU A 9 -5.53 3.80 -0.58
N ALA A 10 -6.11 2.73 -0.05
CA ALA A 10 -7.26 2.05 -0.64
C ALA A 10 -8.59 2.75 -0.37
N ALA A 11 -8.69 3.52 0.72
CA ALA A 11 -9.92 4.20 1.12
C ALA A 11 -10.34 5.30 0.13
N HIS A 12 -9.40 6.06 -0.44
CA HIS A 12 -9.70 7.05 -1.47
C HIS A 12 -8.49 7.38 -2.34
N GLU A 13 -8.69 7.49 -3.66
CA GLU A 13 -7.65 7.88 -4.62
C GLU A 13 -7.03 9.28 -4.36
N GLN A 14 -7.73 10.13 -3.61
CA GLN A 14 -7.31 11.49 -3.26
C GLN A 14 -6.55 11.57 -1.93
N HIS A 15 -6.52 10.50 -1.15
CA HIS A 15 -5.70 10.44 0.05
C HIS A 15 -4.24 10.49 -0.38
N ALA A 16 -3.53 11.53 0.02
CA ALA A 16 -2.11 11.70 -0.22
C ALA A 16 -1.42 12.09 1.09
N LEU A 17 -0.24 11.52 1.32
CA LEU A 17 0.61 11.93 2.43
C LEU A 17 1.10 13.37 2.21
N PRO A 18 1.17 14.21 3.27
CA PRO A 18 1.75 15.55 3.18
C PRO A 18 3.18 15.50 2.61
N ALA A 19 3.56 16.49 1.81
CA ALA A 19 4.87 16.54 1.15
C ALA A 19 6.04 16.57 2.16
N GLU A 20 5.78 17.07 3.36
CA GLU A 20 6.74 17.17 4.46
C GLU A 20 6.90 15.87 5.27
N THR A 21 6.23 14.78 4.89
CA THR A 21 6.28 13.51 5.63
C THR A 21 7.66 12.86 5.50
N GLU A 22 8.40 12.82 6.60
CA GLU A 22 9.67 12.10 6.69
C GLU A 22 9.43 10.60 6.93
N LEU A 23 9.89 9.75 6.03
CA LEU A 23 9.64 8.29 6.07
C LEU A 23 10.84 7.43 6.45
N GLU A 24 11.94 8.07 6.85
CA GLU A 24 13.06 7.39 7.53
C GLU A 24 12.65 6.90 8.93
N VAL A 25 11.59 7.49 9.48
CA VAL A 25 10.93 7.08 10.73
C VAL A 25 9.58 6.41 10.44
N PRO A 26 9.03 5.63 11.40
CA PRO A 26 7.65 5.16 11.32
C PRO A 26 6.69 6.33 11.06
N LEU A 27 5.72 6.11 10.17
CA LEU A 27 4.65 7.06 9.89
C LEU A 27 3.94 7.46 11.18
N ASP A 28 3.60 8.74 11.29
CA ASP A 28 2.74 9.22 12.37
C ASP A 28 1.39 8.48 12.30
N PRO A 29 1.01 7.72 13.34
CA PRO A 29 -0.26 7.01 13.35
C PRO A 29 -1.47 7.92 13.13
N GLU A 30 -1.41 9.19 13.55
CA GLU A 30 -2.50 10.15 13.36
C GLU A 30 -2.74 10.52 11.88
N LEU A 31 -1.76 10.29 11.00
CA LEU A 31 -1.90 10.57 9.56
C LEU A 31 -2.56 9.42 8.78
N ILE A 32 -2.53 8.20 9.32
CA ILE A 32 -2.89 6.97 8.58
C ILE A 32 -3.96 6.13 9.27
N LEU A 33 -4.27 6.41 10.54
CA LEU A 33 -5.35 5.76 11.29
C LEU A 33 -6.56 6.67 11.35
N ASP A 34 -7.74 6.07 11.16
CA ASP A 34 -9.03 6.76 11.29
C ASP A 34 -9.54 6.80 12.75
N PHE A 35 -8.70 6.43 13.72
CA PHE A 35 -9.04 6.35 15.14
C PHE A 35 -7.90 6.88 16.03
N ASP A 36 -8.23 7.20 17.29
CA ASP A 36 -7.28 7.72 18.26
C ASP A 36 -6.34 6.60 18.78
N PRO A 37 -5.03 6.63 18.46
CA PRO A 37 -4.09 5.61 18.91
C PRO A 37 -3.85 5.62 20.43
N SER A 38 -4.23 6.70 21.13
CA SER A 38 -4.12 6.82 22.58
C SER A 38 -5.36 6.29 23.31
N ALA A 39 -6.41 5.90 22.59
CA ALA A 39 -7.62 5.37 23.17
C ALA A 39 -7.38 4.01 23.87
N PRO A 40 -8.13 3.69 24.95
CA PRO A 40 -7.96 2.43 25.68
C PRO A 40 -8.14 1.16 24.83
N HIS A 41 -8.89 1.26 23.73
CA HIS A 41 -9.25 0.17 22.82
C HIS A 41 -8.47 0.22 21.48
N ALA A 42 -7.46 1.09 21.36
CA ALA A 42 -6.69 1.28 20.12
C ALA A 42 -6.03 -0.01 19.59
N LEU A 43 -5.65 -0.94 20.47
CA LEU A 43 -5.09 -2.24 20.05
C LEU A 43 -6.13 -3.14 19.38
N GLU A 44 -7.36 -3.11 19.86
CA GLU A 44 -8.48 -3.89 19.32
C GLU A 44 -8.90 -3.31 17.97
N GLU A 45 -8.98 -1.98 17.87
CA GLU A 45 -9.25 -1.29 16.61
C GLU A 45 -8.15 -1.53 15.59
N LEU A 46 -6.87 -1.48 16.00
CA LEU A 46 -5.75 -1.78 15.09
C LEU A 46 -5.82 -3.21 14.55
N ALA A 47 -6.17 -4.19 15.39
CA ALA A 47 -6.35 -5.57 14.96
C ALA A 47 -7.52 -5.71 13.98
N GLN A 48 -8.60 -4.98 14.20
CA GLN A 48 -9.75 -4.94 13.31
C GLN A 48 -9.40 -4.31 11.96
N VAL A 49 -8.69 -3.18 11.95
CA VAL A 49 -8.20 -2.54 10.70
C VAL A 49 -7.31 -3.50 9.91
N GLN A 50 -6.40 -4.21 10.57
CA GLN A 50 -5.56 -5.19 9.87
C GLN A 50 -6.40 -6.29 9.20
N LEU A 51 -7.38 -6.84 9.90
CA LEU A 51 -8.25 -7.86 9.34
C LEU A 51 -9.08 -7.33 8.18
N ASP A 52 -9.69 -6.16 8.34
CA ASP A 52 -10.58 -5.58 7.34
C ASP A 52 -9.84 -5.20 6.06
N VAL A 53 -8.66 -4.60 6.18
CA VAL A 53 -7.84 -4.19 5.04
C VAL A 53 -7.46 -5.39 4.19
N TRP A 54 -7.00 -6.49 4.79
CA TRP A 54 -6.58 -7.68 4.04
C TRP A 54 -7.74 -8.52 3.52
N GLN A 55 -8.92 -8.45 4.16
CA GLN A 55 -10.13 -9.04 3.60
C GLN A 55 -10.62 -8.29 2.36
N GLN A 56 -10.53 -6.96 2.37
CA GLN A 56 -10.95 -6.12 1.25
C GLN A 56 -9.91 -6.06 0.13
N ASN A 57 -8.63 -6.09 0.49
CA ASN A 57 -7.49 -5.98 -0.41
C ASN A 57 -6.50 -7.14 -0.17
N PRO A 58 -6.90 -8.40 -0.47
CA PRO A 58 -6.05 -9.56 -0.22
C PRO A 58 -4.80 -9.60 -1.10
N ILE A 59 -4.83 -8.87 -2.22
CA ILE A 59 -3.75 -8.77 -3.20
C ILE A 59 -3.52 -7.30 -3.50
N VAL A 60 -2.36 -6.78 -3.11
CA VAL A 60 -1.98 -5.38 -3.34
C VAL A 60 -0.71 -5.32 -4.15
N VAL A 61 -0.71 -4.55 -5.23
CA VAL A 61 0.44 -4.36 -6.11
C VAL A 61 0.80 -2.88 -6.14
N PHE A 62 2.00 -2.55 -5.67
CA PHE A 62 2.60 -1.24 -5.89
C PHE A 62 3.34 -1.27 -7.22
N GLY A 63 2.93 -0.43 -8.16
CA GLY A 63 3.39 -0.40 -9.54
C GLY A 63 3.82 0.98 -10.00
N LYS A 64 4.44 1.04 -11.18
CA LYS A 64 4.72 2.28 -11.90
C LYS A 64 4.18 2.18 -13.33
N VAL A 65 3.82 3.30 -13.93
CA VAL A 65 3.50 3.44 -15.34
C VAL A 65 4.73 3.89 -16.15
N CYS A 66 4.61 3.79 -17.46
CA CYS A 66 5.57 4.29 -18.44
C CYS A 66 4.75 4.90 -19.57
N GLY A 67 4.60 6.23 -19.56
CA GLY A 67 3.67 6.93 -20.44
C GLY A 67 2.21 6.62 -20.06
N PHE A 68 1.46 6.00 -20.97
CA PHE A 68 0.03 5.68 -20.78
C PHE A 68 -0.25 4.21 -20.38
N SER A 69 0.79 3.43 -20.06
CA SER A 69 0.65 2.01 -19.73
C SER A 69 1.53 1.63 -18.54
N LEU A 70 1.11 0.62 -17.77
CA LEU A 70 1.94 -0.04 -16.76
C LEU A 70 3.31 -0.42 -17.33
N GLN A 71 4.35 -0.29 -16.50
CA GLN A 71 5.69 -0.78 -16.82
C GLN A 71 5.64 -2.28 -17.15
N PRO A 72 6.52 -2.80 -18.03
CA PRO A 72 6.47 -4.19 -18.48
C PRO A 72 6.46 -5.21 -17.34
N ALA A 73 7.17 -4.94 -16.24
CA ALA A 73 7.19 -5.80 -15.05
C ALA A 73 5.84 -5.81 -14.33
N THR A 74 5.24 -4.64 -14.06
CA THR A 74 3.90 -4.53 -13.45
C THR A 74 2.82 -5.14 -14.34
N ARG A 75 2.90 -4.95 -15.66
CA ARG A 75 1.97 -5.57 -16.61
C ARG A 75 2.06 -7.09 -16.59
N ARG A 76 3.28 -7.66 -16.64
CA ARG A 76 3.47 -9.12 -16.55
C ARG A 76 2.93 -9.69 -15.25
N LEU A 77 3.14 -9.00 -14.13
CA LEU A 77 2.60 -9.42 -12.84
C LEU A 77 1.06 -9.44 -12.86
N ARG A 78 0.44 -8.39 -13.40
CA ARG A 78 -1.02 -8.33 -13.54
C ARG A 78 -1.55 -9.44 -14.46
N GLU A 79 -0.89 -9.70 -15.59
CA GLU A 79 -1.24 -10.79 -16.50
C GLU A 79 -1.13 -12.15 -15.81
N ALA A 80 -0.04 -12.40 -15.07
CA ALA A 80 0.14 -13.61 -14.30
C ALA A 80 -0.94 -13.79 -13.21
N LEU A 81 -1.35 -12.71 -12.53
CA LEU A 81 -2.45 -12.76 -11.56
C LEU A 81 -3.80 -13.07 -12.24
N ALA A 82 -4.04 -12.51 -13.43
CA ALA A 82 -5.25 -12.79 -14.20
C ALA A 82 -5.31 -14.24 -14.71
N GLU A 83 -4.17 -14.86 -15.00
CA GLU A 83 -4.08 -16.27 -15.40
C GLU A 83 -4.43 -17.24 -14.25
N ILE A 84 -4.29 -16.81 -12.99
CA ILE A 84 -4.50 -17.66 -11.81
C ILE A 84 -6.01 -17.79 -11.47
N ASP A 85 -6.91 -17.14 -12.22
CA ASP A 85 -8.38 -17.15 -12.01
C ASP A 85 -8.73 -16.88 -10.53
N LEU A 86 -8.06 -15.89 -9.96
CA LEU A 86 -8.29 -15.45 -8.59
C LEU A 86 -9.70 -14.88 -8.50
N ARG A 87 -10.43 -15.25 -7.44
CA ARG A 87 -11.79 -14.76 -7.18
C ARG A 87 -11.85 -13.29 -6.75
N VAL A 88 -10.69 -12.67 -6.57
CA VAL A 88 -10.51 -11.32 -6.02
C VAL A 88 -9.57 -10.58 -6.95
N ASP A 89 -9.96 -9.36 -7.31
CA ASP A 89 -9.12 -8.48 -8.12
C ASP A 89 -7.94 -7.94 -7.28
N ALA A 90 -6.83 -7.70 -7.94
CA ALA A 90 -5.67 -7.07 -7.31
C ALA A 90 -5.86 -5.55 -7.22
N THR A 91 -5.62 -5.00 -6.04
CA THR A 91 -5.58 -3.54 -5.83
C THR A 91 -4.24 -3.02 -6.33
N ILE A 92 -4.24 -2.28 -7.44
CA ILE A 92 -3.03 -1.73 -8.05
C ILE A 92 -2.89 -0.26 -7.64
N ILE A 93 -1.78 0.06 -6.97
CA ILE A 93 -1.41 1.42 -6.58
C ILE A 93 -0.30 1.90 -7.51
N GLU A 94 -0.64 2.84 -8.39
CA GLU A 94 0.28 3.44 -9.36
C GLU A 94 1.06 4.59 -8.71
N LEU A 95 2.32 4.35 -8.36
CA LEU A 95 3.10 5.30 -7.56
C LEU A 95 3.46 6.57 -8.33
N ASP A 96 3.77 6.49 -9.61
CA ASP A 96 4.22 7.61 -10.42
C ASP A 96 3.10 8.54 -10.92
N THR A 97 1.83 8.16 -10.73
CA THR A 97 0.68 9.04 -10.99
C THR A 97 0.27 9.84 -9.74
N ARG A 98 0.83 9.50 -8.59
CA ARG A 98 0.52 10.10 -7.29
C ARG A 98 1.54 11.16 -6.89
N GLU A 99 1.06 12.21 -6.22
CA GLU A 99 1.91 13.27 -5.69
C GLU A 99 2.84 12.77 -4.57
N ASP A 100 2.34 11.86 -3.72
CA ASP A 100 3.08 11.21 -2.63
C ASP A 100 3.77 9.90 -3.05
N GLY A 101 3.86 9.62 -4.35
CA GLY A 101 4.42 8.36 -4.86
C GLY A 101 5.85 8.08 -4.42
N ALA A 102 6.71 9.10 -4.50
CA ALA A 102 8.11 9.00 -4.08
C ALA A 102 8.25 8.80 -2.56
N ILE A 103 7.33 9.40 -1.80
CA ILE A 103 7.21 9.24 -0.35
C ILE A 103 6.87 7.75 -0.08
N ILE A 104 5.78 7.23 -0.64
CA ILE A 104 5.38 5.82 -0.45
C ILE A 104 6.49 4.84 -0.86
N GLU A 105 7.21 5.09 -1.96
CA GLU A 105 8.33 4.25 -2.39
C GLU A 105 9.45 4.16 -1.33
N ASN A 106 9.75 5.27 -0.65
CA ASN A 106 10.71 5.27 0.46
C ASN A 106 10.20 4.52 1.69
N ALA A 107 8.91 4.63 2.03
CA ALA A 107 8.30 3.81 3.09
C ALA A 107 8.39 2.32 2.76
N LEU A 108 8.10 1.92 1.52
CA LEU A 108 8.21 0.52 1.09
C LEU A 108 9.63 -0.01 1.23
N ARG A 109 10.65 0.79 0.88
CA ARG A 109 12.06 0.41 1.09
C ARG A 109 12.41 0.17 2.55
N ARG A 110 11.85 0.97 3.47
CA ARG A 110 12.05 0.80 4.91
C ARG A 110 11.29 -0.42 5.45
N LEU A 111 10.04 -0.58 5.05
CA LEU A 111 9.13 -1.61 5.56
C LEU A 111 9.46 -3.00 5.01
N VAL A 112 9.98 -3.07 3.78
CA VAL A 112 10.33 -4.32 3.11
C VAL A 112 11.79 -4.25 2.61
N PRO A 113 12.76 -4.20 3.55
CA PRO A 113 14.17 -3.99 3.20
C PRO A 113 14.74 -5.16 2.40
N GLU A 114 14.23 -6.37 2.60
CA GLU A 114 14.62 -7.58 1.85
C GLU A 114 14.21 -7.51 0.37
N SER A 115 13.21 -6.68 0.02
CA SER A 115 12.80 -6.47 -1.37
C SER A 115 13.56 -5.34 -2.08
N SER A 116 14.30 -4.48 -1.36
CA SER A 116 15.10 -3.33 -1.87
C SER A 116 14.54 -2.58 -3.11
N ALA A 117 13.19 -2.54 -3.20
CA ALA A 117 12.27 -1.81 -4.07
C ALA A 117 12.61 -1.69 -5.58
N GLU A 118 12.74 -2.82 -6.29
CA GLU A 118 12.34 -2.82 -7.71
C GLU A 118 10.81 -2.92 -7.78
N ILE A 119 10.18 -1.83 -8.17
CA ILE A 119 8.75 -1.83 -8.51
C ILE A 119 8.56 -2.72 -9.75
N PRO A 120 7.58 -3.65 -9.77
CA PRO A 120 6.46 -3.77 -8.84
C PRO A 120 6.75 -4.56 -7.56
N VAL A 121 6.08 -4.19 -6.47
CA VAL A 121 6.03 -4.97 -5.22
C VAL A 121 4.63 -5.55 -5.07
N LEU A 122 4.53 -6.87 -4.87
CA LEU A 122 3.30 -7.61 -4.60
C LEU A 122 3.23 -7.93 -3.11
N PHE A 123 2.06 -7.71 -2.52
CA PHE A 123 1.72 -8.19 -1.19
C PHE A 123 0.52 -9.12 -1.24
N LEU A 124 0.61 -10.21 -0.49
CA LEU A 124 -0.47 -11.19 -0.32
C LEU A 124 -0.87 -11.22 1.15
N ASN A 125 -2.08 -10.75 1.46
CA ASN A 125 -2.58 -10.60 2.84
C ASN A 125 -1.60 -9.87 3.77
N GLY A 126 -0.91 -8.86 3.26
CA GLY A 126 0.03 -8.03 4.02
C GLY A 126 1.43 -8.62 4.23
N GLN A 127 1.78 -9.70 3.52
CA GLN A 127 3.12 -10.30 3.48
C GLN A 127 3.79 -10.11 2.12
#